data_AF-A0A3A4ZKD7-F1
#
_entry.id   AF-A0A3A4ZKD7-F1
#
_cell.length_a   1.000
_cell.length_b   1.000
_cell.length_c   1.000
_cell.angle_alpha   90.00
_cell.angle_beta   90.00
_cell.angle_gamma   90.00
#
_symmetry.space_group_name_H-M   'P 1'
#
loop_
_entity.id
_entity.type
_entity.pdbx_description
1 polymer ?
#
loop_
_entity_poly.entity_id
_entity_poly.type
_entity_poly.pdbx_seq_one_letter_code
_entity_poly.pdbx_strand_id
1 'polypeptide(L)'
;MLNPEDKEKLKNLINSLNYDSPLIDEIKVFLDSYDGNNVDDLNMLIFALVTFIMGVQEMEIRAEGYDALEFENAMFEEQMDELKKDFDKLSSGKLPKEPFTSRSGNSSQTPQPVTPPIQN
;
A
#
# COMPACT_ATOMS: atom_id res chain seq x y z
N MET A 1 -48.25 -4.61 -14.07
CA MET A 1 -47.11 -3.72 -14.39
C MET A 1 -46.56 -3.15 -13.10
N LEU A 2 -45.24 -3.26 -12.88
CA LEU A 2 -44.60 -2.61 -11.74
C LEU A 2 -44.77 -1.08 -11.86
N ASN A 3 -45.07 -0.42 -10.74
CA ASN A 3 -45.20 1.03 -10.70
C ASN A 3 -43.87 1.68 -11.15
N PRO A 4 -43.89 2.70 -12.04
CA PRO A 4 -42.68 3.43 -12.45
C PRO A 4 -41.81 3.90 -11.29
N GLU A 5 -42.43 4.31 -10.18
CA GLU A 5 -41.72 4.76 -8.98
C GLU A 5 -40.88 3.63 -8.33
N ASP A 6 -41.41 2.40 -8.33
CA ASP A 6 -40.73 1.25 -7.73
C ASP A 6 -39.63 0.72 -8.65
N LYS A 7 -39.82 0.79 -9.97
CA LYS A 7 -38.75 0.52 -10.94
C LYS A 7 -37.57 1.46 -10.72
N GLU A 8 -37.84 2.75 -10.50
CA GLU A 8 -36.81 3.75 -10.30
C GLU A 8 -36.05 3.53 -8.97
N LYS A 9 -36.75 3.16 -7.90
CA LYS A 9 -36.13 2.78 -6.62
C LYS A 9 -35.17 1.60 -6.77
N LEU A 10 -35.58 0.55 -7.49
CA LEU A 10 -34.73 -0.63 -7.72
C LEU A 10 -33.51 -0.28 -8.57
N LYS A 11 -33.66 0.54 -9.62
CA LYS A 11 -32.53 1.03 -10.42
C LYS A 11 -31.57 1.87 -9.59
N ASN A 12 -32.08 2.74 -8.72
CA ASN A 12 -31.25 3.56 -7.84
C ASN A 12 -30.48 2.70 -6.82
N LEU A 13 -31.11 1.66 -6.27
CA LEU A 13 -30.43 0.69 -5.40
C LEU A 13 -29.26 0.03 -6.14
N ILE A 14 -29.49 -0.45 -7.36
CA ILE A 14 -28.42 -1.09 -8.16
C ILE A 14 -27.31 -0.08 -8.50
N ASN A 15 -27.66 1.15 -8.88
CA ASN A 15 -26.68 2.20 -9.17
C ASN A 15 -25.83 2.56 -7.94
N SER A 16 -26.40 2.49 -6.73
CA SER A 16 -25.67 2.79 -5.49
C SER A 16 -24.53 1.82 -5.19
N LEU A 17 -24.52 0.63 -5.82
CA LEU A 17 -23.45 -0.35 -5.67
C LEU A 17 -22.15 0.06 -6.35
N ASN A 18 -22.19 1.06 -7.25
CA ASN A 18 -21.04 1.59 -7.97
C ASN A 18 -20.11 0.50 -8.55
N TYR A 19 -20.71 -0.59 -9.04
CA TYR A 19 -20.01 -1.75 -9.57
C TYR A 19 -20.07 -1.70 -11.10
N ASP A 20 -18.93 -1.55 -11.75
CA ASP A 20 -18.86 -1.42 -13.21
C ASP A 20 -18.91 -2.82 -13.86
N SER A 21 -20.13 -3.30 -14.12
CA SER A 21 -20.37 -4.62 -14.69
C SER A 21 -21.49 -4.60 -15.73
N PRO A 22 -21.30 -5.27 -16.89
CA PRO A 22 -22.37 -5.45 -17.88
C PRO A 22 -23.65 -6.07 -17.30
N LEU A 23 -23.50 -6.86 -16.23
CA LEU A 23 -24.61 -7.49 -15.51
C LEU A 23 -25.58 -6.45 -14.94
N ILE A 24 -25.08 -5.31 -14.47
CA ILE A 24 -25.91 -4.23 -13.92
C ILE A 24 -26.83 -3.65 -15.00
N ASP A 25 -26.32 -3.48 -16.22
CA ASP A 25 -27.10 -2.94 -17.32
C ASP A 25 -28.17 -3.93 -17.79
N GLU A 26 -27.87 -5.23 -17.82
CA GLU A 26 -28.88 -6.27 -18.10
C GLU A 26 -30.00 -6.29 -17.05
N ILE A 27 -29.67 -6.12 -15.77
CA ILE A 27 -30.69 -6.07 -14.70
C ILE A 27 -31.60 -4.85 -14.87
N LYS A 28 -31.06 -3.69 -15.27
CA LYS A 28 -31.88 -2.50 -15.54
C LYS A 28 -32.84 -2.73 -16.70
N VAL A 29 -32.37 -3.36 -17.77
CA VAL A 29 -33.21 -3.74 -18.92
C VAL A 29 -34.30 -4.75 -18.52
N PHE A 30 -33.95 -5.72 -17.67
CA PHE A 30 -34.92 -6.65 -17.10
C PHE A 30 -36.01 -5.93 -16.29
N LEU A 31 -35.63 -5.00 -15.39
CA LEU A 31 -36.59 -4.18 -14.64
C LEU A 31 -37.53 -3.37 -15.55
N ASP A 32 -37.02 -2.86 -16.66
CA ASP A 32 -37.83 -2.12 -17.65
C ASP A 32 -38.84 -3.00 -18.36
N SER A 33 -38.43 -4.21 -18.74
CA SER A 33 -39.31 -5.20 -19.41
C SER A 33 -40.25 -5.95 -18.47
N TYR A 34 -40.06 -5.85 -17.14
CA TYR A 34 -40.87 -6.57 -16.16
C TYR A 34 -42.34 -6.14 -16.16
N ASP A 35 -43.25 -7.11 -16.33
CA ASP A 35 -44.69 -6.94 -16.54
C ASP A 35 -45.52 -6.97 -15.24
N GLY A 36 -44.92 -7.33 -14.10
CA GLY A 36 -45.50 -7.13 -12.77
C GLY A 36 -46.32 -8.29 -12.21
N ASN A 37 -46.12 -9.52 -12.67
CA ASN A 37 -46.92 -10.67 -12.20
C ASN A 37 -46.56 -11.17 -10.79
N ASN A 38 -45.29 -11.04 -10.35
CA ASN A 38 -44.83 -11.46 -9.02
C ASN A 38 -43.76 -10.51 -8.44
N VAL A 39 -44.21 -9.46 -7.76
CA VAL A 39 -43.34 -8.39 -7.23
C VAL A 39 -42.43 -8.91 -6.11
N ASP A 40 -42.90 -9.86 -5.31
CA ASP A 40 -42.15 -10.41 -4.19
C ASP A 40 -40.94 -11.21 -4.67
N ASP A 41 -41.13 -12.07 -5.68
CA ASP A 41 -40.03 -12.82 -6.31
C ASP A 41 -39.03 -11.88 -6.99
N LEU A 42 -39.50 -10.81 -7.63
CA LEU A 42 -38.62 -9.80 -8.22
C LEU A 42 -37.75 -9.14 -7.14
N ASN A 43 -38.36 -8.71 -6.04
CA ASN A 43 -37.64 -8.07 -4.94
C ASN A 43 -36.63 -9.03 -4.32
N MET A 44 -37.00 -10.31 -4.15
CA MET A 44 -36.08 -11.33 -3.64
C MET A 44 -34.90 -11.58 -4.59
N LEU A 45 -35.14 -11.61 -5.90
CA LEU A 45 -34.10 -11.75 -6.92
C LEU A 45 -33.14 -10.55 -6.92
N ILE A 46 -33.68 -9.32 -6.90
CA ILE A 46 -32.87 -8.10 -6.86
C ILE A 46 -32.04 -8.07 -5.57
N PHE A 47 -32.63 -8.43 -4.42
CA PHE A 47 -31.92 -8.48 -3.15
C PHE A 47 -30.80 -9.52 -3.15
N ALA A 48 -31.04 -10.71 -3.71
CA ALA A 48 -30.02 -11.75 -3.86
C ALA A 48 -28.86 -11.27 -4.75
N LEU A 49 -29.16 -10.60 -5.86
CA LEU A 49 -28.18 -10.01 -6.76
C LEU A 49 -27.34 -8.93 -6.08
N VAL A 50 -27.99 -7.99 -5.38
CA VAL A 50 -27.31 -6.95 -4.61
C VAL A 50 -26.37 -7.58 -3.58
N THR A 51 -26.85 -8.56 -2.83
CA THR A 51 -26.06 -9.27 -1.81
C THR A 51 -24.86 -9.99 -2.42
N PHE A 52 -25.06 -10.62 -3.59
CA PHE A 52 -23.98 -11.28 -4.32
C PHE A 52 -22.91 -10.28 -4.78
N ILE A 53 -23.31 -9.17 -5.38
CA ILE A 53 -22.37 -8.11 -5.84
C ILE A 53 -21.57 -7.56 -4.66
N MET A 54 -22.22 -7.26 -3.54
CA MET A 54 -21.52 -6.80 -2.33
C MET A 54 -20.52 -7.85 -1.82
N GLY A 55 -20.89 -9.14 -1.83
CA GLY A 55 -19.99 -10.23 -1.45
C GLY A 55 -18.78 -10.38 -2.37
N VAL A 56 -18.96 -10.15 -3.68
CA VAL A 56 -17.85 -10.14 -4.65
C VAL A 56 -16.91 -8.96 -4.38
N GLN A 57 -17.44 -7.75 -4.21
CA GLN A 57 -16.62 -6.57 -3.87
C GLN A 57 -15.85 -6.76 -2.56
N GLU A 58 -16.48 -7.35 -1.53
CA GLU A 58 -15.79 -7.64 -0.27
C GLU A 58 -14.65 -8.66 -0.47
N MET A 59 -14.85 -9.65 -1.33
CA MET A 59 -13.82 -10.64 -1.66
C MET A 59 -12.65 -10.01 -2.43
N GLU A 60 -12.93 -9.11 -3.38
CA GLU A 60 -11.91 -8.34 -4.11
C GLU A 60 -11.07 -7.49 -3.13
N ILE A 61 -11.72 -6.73 -2.25
CA ILE A 61 -11.03 -5.92 -1.23
C ILE A 61 -10.14 -6.79 -0.33
N ARG A 62 -10.64 -7.96 0.09
CA ARG A 62 -9.84 -8.88 0.92
C ARG A 62 -8.65 -9.43 0.15
N ALA A 63 -8.83 -9.81 -1.12
CA ALA A 63 -7.74 -10.29 -1.97
C ALA A 63 -6.65 -9.23 -2.13
N GLU A 64 -7.05 -7.99 -2.45
CA GLU A 64 -6.11 -6.85 -2.51
C GLU A 64 -5.39 -6.60 -1.18
N GLY A 65 -6.10 -6.72 -0.06
CA GLY A 65 -5.52 -6.61 1.28
C GLY A 65 -4.52 -7.72 1.60
N TYR A 66 -4.79 -8.95 1.16
CA TYR A 66 -3.83 -10.06 1.30
C TYR A 66 -2.58 -9.84 0.45
N ASP A 67 -2.73 -9.39 -0.79
CA ASP A 67 -1.61 -9.08 -1.68
C ASP A 67 -0.74 -7.94 -1.11
N ALA A 68 -1.37 -6.91 -0.54
CA ALA A 68 -0.66 -5.81 0.12
C ALA A 68 0.12 -6.28 1.36
N LEU A 69 -0.47 -7.15 2.18
CA LEU A 69 0.19 -7.73 3.35
C LEU A 69 1.36 -8.65 2.97
N GLU A 70 1.21 -9.42 1.89
CA GLU A 70 2.30 -10.26 1.37
C GLU A 70 3.49 -9.41 0.91
N PHE A 71 3.21 -8.30 0.21
CA PHE A 71 4.24 -7.34 -0.20
C PHE A 71 4.94 -6.68 1.00
N GLU A 72 4.18 -6.22 2.00
CA GLU A 72 4.76 -5.63 3.21
C GLU A 72 5.62 -6.63 3.99
N ASN A 73 5.17 -7.89 4.08
CA ASN A 73 5.92 -8.93 4.78
C ASN A 73 7.24 -9.25 4.07
N ALA A 74 7.25 -9.30 2.74
CA ALA A 74 8.48 -9.48 1.96
C ALA A 74 9.47 -8.33 2.18
N MET A 75 8.99 -7.07 2.20
CA MET A 75 9.82 -5.90 2.52
C MET A 75 10.35 -5.94 3.96
N PHE A 76 9.55 -6.41 4.92
CA PHE A 76 9.96 -6.52 6.31
C PHE A 76 11.02 -7.61 6.50
N GLU A 77 10.90 -8.75 5.82
CA GLU A 77 11.92 -9.80 5.83
C GLU A 77 13.26 -9.29 5.27
N GLU A 78 13.24 -8.54 4.17
CA GLU A 78 14.45 -7.93 3.60
C GLU A 78 15.12 -6.97 4.59
N GLN A 79 14.34 -6.07 5.22
CA GLN A 79 14.85 -5.15 6.24
C GLN A 79 15.40 -5.89 7.47
N MET A 80 14.75 -6.97 7.88
CA MET A 80 15.19 -7.76 9.04
C MET A 80 16.50 -8.50 8.74
N ASP A 81 16.69 -8.99 7.52
CA ASP A 81 17.93 -9.62 7.10
C ASP A 81 19.08 -8.61 6.92
N GLU A 82 18.80 -7.39 6.46
CA GLU A 82 19.77 -6.29 6.51
C GLU A 82 20.18 -5.96 7.95
N LEU A 83 19.22 -5.87 8.87
CA LEU A 83 19.47 -5.57 10.27
C LEU A 83 20.31 -6.67 10.95
N LYS A 84 20.02 -7.95 10.69
CA LYS A 84 20.86 -9.07 11.14
C LYS A 84 22.28 -8.96 10.62
N LYS A 85 22.45 -8.66 9.33
CA LYS A 85 23.76 -8.51 8.71
C LYS A 85 24.56 -7.37 9.35
N ASP A 86 23.91 -6.26 9.68
CA ASP A 86 24.57 -5.14 10.36
C ASP A 86 24.89 -5.46 11.82
N PHE A 87 23.99 -6.17 12.52
CA PHE A 87 24.27 -6.68 13.86
C PHE A 87 25.45 -7.67 13.88
N ASP A 88 25.54 -8.56 12.90
CA ASP A 88 26.66 -9.49 12.76
C ASP A 88 27.98 -8.76 12.46
N LYS A 89 27.96 -7.70 11.65
CA LYS A 89 29.15 -6.84 11.44
C LYS A 89 29.58 -6.14 12.74
N LEU A 90 28.63 -5.64 13.53
CA LEU A 90 28.89 -4.98 14.81
C LEU A 90 29.40 -5.95 15.87
N SER A 91 28.79 -7.13 15.98
CA SER A 91 29.14 -8.16 16.97
C SER A 91 30.40 -8.94 16.62
N SER A 92 30.73 -9.07 15.33
CA SER A 92 31.99 -9.70 14.87
C SER A 92 33.25 -8.85 15.11
N GLY A 93 33.12 -7.67 15.75
CA GLY A 93 34.25 -6.93 16.32
C GLY A 93 35.22 -6.32 15.30
N LYS A 94 34.90 -6.33 14.00
CA LYS A 94 35.60 -5.52 13.02
C LYS A 94 34.97 -4.13 12.99
N LEU A 95 35.25 -3.34 14.03
CA LEU A 95 35.14 -1.89 13.93
C LEU A 95 35.80 -1.46 12.62
N PRO A 96 35.13 -0.64 11.78
CA PRO A 96 35.77 -0.05 10.62
C PRO A 96 37.09 0.54 11.10
N LYS A 97 38.22 0.18 10.44
CA LYS A 97 39.50 0.78 10.80
C LYS A 97 39.31 2.29 10.69
N GLU A 98 39.20 2.99 11.81
CA GLU A 98 39.25 4.44 11.81
C GLU A 98 40.54 4.82 11.08
N PRO A 99 40.55 5.94 10.34
CA PRO A 99 41.78 6.48 9.79
C PRO A 99 42.59 7.05 10.95
N PHE A 100 43.16 6.17 11.79
CA PHE A 100 44.16 6.54 12.76
C PHE A 100 45.41 6.93 11.99
N THR A 101 45.50 8.22 11.69
CA THR A 101 46.79 8.84 11.39
C THR A 101 47.64 8.69 12.64
N SER A 102 48.58 7.75 12.60
CA SER A 102 49.63 7.65 13.59
C SER A 102 50.52 8.88 13.44
N ARG A 103 50.18 9.97 14.15
CA ARG A 103 51.12 11.06 14.40
C ARG A 103 52.13 10.55 15.43
N SER A 104 53.01 9.68 14.96
CA SER A 104 54.24 9.31 15.66
C SER A 104 55.07 10.58 15.76
N GLY A 105 55.16 11.15 16.96
CA GLY A 105 56.17 12.14 17.25
C GLY A 105 57.53 11.50 17.03
N ASN A 106 58.33 12.11 16.15
CA ASN A 106 59.77 12.02 16.27
C ASN A 106 60.31 13.44 16.40
N SER A 107 60.93 13.66 17.55
CA SER A 107 61.57 14.86 18.02
C SER A 107 62.79 15.25 17.17
N SER A 108 63.05 16.56 17.15
CA SER A 108 64.38 17.21 17.02
C SER A 108 64.88 17.53 15.61
N GLN A 109 64.66 18.78 15.18
CA GLN A 109 65.73 19.68 14.73
C GLN A 109 65.25 21.15 14.78
N THR A 110 65.95 21.96 15.56
CA THR A 110 65.77 23.41 15.74
C THR A 110 66.07 24.21 14.47
N PRO A 111 65.22 25.17 14.07
CA PRO A 111 65.64 26.33 13.29
C PRO A 111 65.97 27.51 14.22
N GLN A 112 67.10 28.17 13.96
CA GLN A 112 67.67 29.30 14.68
C GLN A 112 66.72 30.53 14.78
N PRO A 113 66.94 31.44 15.77
CA PRO A 113 66.17 32.67 15.87
C PRO A 113 66.59 33.65 14.76
N VAL A 114 65.63 34.10 13.96
CA VAL A 114 65.85 35.18 12.99
C VAL A 114 65.51 36.50 13.68
N THR A 115 66.53 37.29 14.00
CA THR A 115 66.40 38.69 14.46
C THR A 115 65.90 39.57 13.31
N PRO A 116 64.95 40.49 13.54
CA PRO A 116 64.49 41.42 12.50
C PRO A 116 65.54 42.52 12.23
N PRO A 117 65.65 43.01 10.98
CA PRO A 117 66.56 44.12 10.66
C PRO A 117 66.02 45.45 11.22
N ILE A 118 66.90 46.17 11.90
CA ILE A 118 66.71 47.54 12.37
C ILE A 118 66.68 48.47 11.13
N GLN A 119 65.59 49.22 10.95
CA GLN A 119 65.57 50.37 10.05
C GLN A 119 66.14 51.60 10.78
N ASN A 120 67.12 52.26 10.17
CA ASN A 120 67.60 53.59 10.53
C ASN A 120 66.64 54.67 10.01
#